data_AF-A0A932XVM5-F1
#
_entry.id   AF-A0A932XVM5-F1
#
_cell.length_a   1.000
_cell.length_b   1.000
_cell.length_c   1.000
_cell.angle_alpha   90.00
_cell.angle_beta   90.00
_cell.angle_gamma   90.00
#
_symmetry.space_group_name_H-M   'P 1'
#
loop_
_entity.id
_entity.type
_entity.pdbx_description
1 polymer ?
#
loop_
_entity_poly.entity_id
_entity_poly.type
_entity_poly.pdbx_seq_one_letter_code
_entity_poly.pdbx_strand_id
1 'polypeptide(L)'
;MRSAFALLLTVSMVSVAVGGVLVMTYGSGHSHAGCIAAIITDQTCPENDALFGYLAFHLEAWRGITLALVLIASFGLLTGRRQTLHILAINGWRKPVAAAVFTWQRELIRWLALHENSPNWT
;
A
#
# COMPACT_ATOMS: atom_id res chain seq x y z
N MET A 1 17.16 -17.54 -11.22
CA MET A 1 16.56 -16.59 -10.24
C MET A 1 15.13 -16.20 -10.58
N ARG A 2 14.82 -15.71 -11.80
CA ARG A 2 13.45 -15.35 -12.21
C ARG A 2 12.45 -16.52 -12.14
N SER A 3 12.86 -17.72 -12.56
CA SER A 3 12.02 -18.92 -12.57
C SER A 3 11.69 -19.43 -11.16
N ALA A 4 12.67 -19.51 -10.25
CA ALA A 4 12.44 -19.92 -8.87
C ALA A 4 11.52 -18.96 -8.11
N PHE A 5 11.66 -17.65 -8.36
CA PHE A 5 10.78 -16.63 -7.78
C PHE A 5 9.35 -16.72 -8.31
N ALA A 6 9.17 -16.92 -9.62
CA ALA A 6 7.86 -17.15 -10.21
C ALA A 6 7.18 -18.41 -9.63
N LEU A 7 7.93 -19.49 -9.46
CA LEU A 7 7.42 -20.74 -8.91
C LEU A 7 6.96 -20.58 -7.44
N LEU A 8 7.75 -19.90 -6.61
CA LEU A 8 7.38 -19.60 -5.23
C LEU A 8 6.11 -18.74 -5.14
N LEU A 9 5.94 -17.76 -6.04
CA LEU A 9 4.73 -16.95 -6.11
C LEU A 9 3.50 -17.76 -6.55
N THR A 10 3.66 -18.67 -7.51
CA THR A 10 2.54 -19.53 -7.92
C THR A 10 2.15 -20.50 -6.81
N VAL A 11 3.13 -21.10 -6.13
CA VAL A 11 2.87 -22.03 -5.02
C VAL A 11 2.22 -21.31 -3.86
N SER A 12 2.64 -20.09 -3.51
CA SER A 12 1.99 -19.32 -2.45
C SER A 12 0.55 -18.97 -2.80
N MET A 13 0.27 -18.52 -4.03
CA MET A 13 -1.11 -18.27 -4.46
C MET A 13 -1.97 -19.54 -4.42
N VAL A 14 -1.45 -20.67 -4.90
CA VAL A 14 -2.18 -21.94 -4.88
C VAL A 14 -2.43 -22.41 -3.45
N SER A 15 -1.44 -22.32 -2.56
CA SER A 15 -1.61 -22.68 -1.15
C SER A 15 -2.61 -21.79 -0.41
N VAL A 16 -2.63 -20.48 -0.68
CA VAL A 16 -3.64 -19.58 -0.10
C VAL A 16 -5.01 -19.82 -0.72
N ALA A 17 -5.10 -20.15 -2.02
CA ALA A 17 -6.36 -20.51 -2.65
C ALA A 17 -6.94 -21.80 -2.05
N VAL A 18 -6.14 -22.86 -1.99
CA VAL A 18 -6.53 -24.15 -1.41
C VAL A 18 -6.83 -24.00 0.09
N GLY A 19 -5.96 -23.32 0.84
CA GLY A 19 -6.19 -23.02 2.26
C GLY A 19 -7.42 -22.14 2.50
N GLY A 20 -7.68 -21.16 1.64
CA GLY A 20 -8.86 -20.32 1.70
C GLY A 20 -10.15 -21.10 1.47
N VAL A 21 -10.19 -21.95 0.44
CA VAL A 21 -11.34 -22.83 0.18
C VAL A 21 -11.55 -23.83 1.31
N LEU A 22 -10.48 -24.42 1.85
CA LEU A 22 -10.57 -25.43 2.91
C LEU A 22 -10.84 -24.84 4.30
N VAL A 23 -10.37 -23.64 4.62
CA VAL A 23 -10.64 -22.99 5.93
C VAL A 23 -12.05 -22.39 5.97
N MET A 24 -12.67 -22.15 4.82
CA MET A 24 -14.08 -21.74 4.73
C MET A 24 -15.07 -22.88 5.04
N THR A 25 -14.59 -24.09 5.33
CA THR A 25 -15.45 -25.23 5.67
C THR A 25 -15.85 -25.21 7.16
N TYR A 26 -17.14 -25.01 7.40
CA TYR A 26 -17.95 -25.37 8.59
C TYR A 26 -17.55 -24.77 9.95
N GLY A 27 -18.25 -23.70 10.34
CA GLY A 27 -18.60 -23.48 11.74
C GLY A 27 -19.74 -24.43 12.11
N SER A 28 -19.44 -25.52 12.80
CA SER A 28 -20.42 -26.45 13.34
C SER A 28 -21.24 -25.76 14.44
N GLY A 29 -22.38 -25.17 14.10
CA GLY A 29 -23.29 -24.63 15.11
C GLY A 29 -24.34 -23.71 14.53
N HIS A 30 -25.60 -24.11 14.67
CA HIS A 30 -26.82 -23.36 14.35
C HIS A 30 -26.79 -21.88 14.76
N SER A 31 -26.32 -21.01 13.87
CA SER A 31 -26.65 -19.60 13.90
C SER A 31 -26.52 -19.04 12.49
N HIS A 32 -27.41 -18.13 12.14
CA HIS A 32 -27.69 -17.60 10.81
C HIS A 32 -26.54 -16.79 10.16
N ALA A 33 -25.27 -17.11 10.45
CA ALA A 33 -24.10 -16.53 9.83
C ALA A 33 -23.64 -17.42 8.66
N GLY A 34 -24.04 -17.05 7.45
CA GLY A 34 -23.58 -17.71 6.23
C GLY A 34 -22.04 -17.71 6.11
N CYS A 35 -21.50 -18.60 5.28
CA CYS A 35 -20.06 -18.65 5.02
C CYS A 35 -19.54 -17.34 4.40
N ILE A 36 -18.25 -17.02 4.57
CA ILE A 36 -17.69 -15.76 4.06
C ILE A 36 -17.82 -15.65 2.53
N ALA A 37 -17.78 -16.79 1.82
CA ALA A 37 -18.03 -16.87 0.39
C ALA A 37 -19.44 -16.38 0.03
N ALA A 38 -20.47 -16.73 0.82
CA ALA A 38 -21.84 -16.26 0.65
C ALA A 38 -21.97 -14.73 0.73
N ILE A 39 -21.17 -14.09 1.59
CA ILE A 39 -21.14 -12.62 1.71
C ILE A 39 -20.55 -11.98 0.44
N ILE A 40 -19.54 -12.62 -0.16
CA ILE A 40 -18.84 -12.09 -1.33
C ILE A 40 -19.67 -12.31 -2.60
N THR A 41 -20.31 -13.47 -2.72
CA THR A 41 -21.10 -13.84 -3.90
C THR A 41 -22.57 -13.42 -3.80
N ASP A 42 -23.00 -12.85 -2.66
CA ASP A 42 -24.39 -12.49 -2.35
C ASP A 42 -25.36 -13.67 -2.56
N GLN A 43 -24.95 -14.86 -2.13
CA GLN A 43 -25.69 -16.12 -2.31
C GLN A 43 -25.72 -16.89 -1.00
N THR A 44 -26.66 -17.82 -0.84
CA THR A 44 -26.71 -18.67 0.35
C THR A 44 -25.60 -19.73 0.31
N CYS A 45 -25.03 -20.05 1.48
CA CYS A 45 -23.99 -21.07 1.56
C CYS A 45 -24.57 -22.45 1.16
N PRO A 46 -23.98 -23.16 0.19
CA PRO A 46 -24.51 -24.45 -0.22
C PRO A 46 -24.24 -25.51 0.84
N GLU A 47 -25.30 -26.08 1.40
CA GLU A 47 -25.22 -27.06 2.50
C GLU A 47 -25.07 -28.50 2.00
N ASN A 48 -25.54 -28.80 0.77
CA ASN A 48 -25.56 -30.15 0.19
C ASN A 48 -25.27 -30.18 -1.33
N ASP A 49 -24.48 -29.24 -1.85
CA ASP A 49 -24.13 -29.25 -3.28
C ASP A 49 -23.11 -30.33 -3.61
N ALA A 50 -23.21 -30.87 -4.82
CA ALA A 50 -22.18 -31.72 -5.39
C ALA A 50 -20.80 -31.04 -5.31
N LEU A 51 -19.75 -31.83 -5.13
CA LEU A 51 -18.37 -31.36 -4.92
C LEU A 51 -17.95 -30.28 -5.94
N PHE A 52 -18.36 -30.41 -7.20
CA PHE A 52 -18.11 -29.41 -8.24
C PHE A 52 -18.83 -28.07 -8.03
N GLY A 53 -20.09 -28.08 -7.57
CA GLY A 53 -20.85 -26.87 -7.24
C GLY A 53 -20.25 -26.14 -6.04
N TYR A 54 -19.87 -26.90 -5.01
CA TYR A 54 -19.16 -26.38 -3.84
C TYR A 54 -17.83 -25.71 -4.23
N LEU A 55 -17.02 -26.36 -5.09
CA LEU A 55 -15.77 -25.76 -5.58
C LEU A 55 -16.02 -24.51 -6.43
N ALA A 56 -16.99 -24.55 -7.35
CA ALA A 56 -17.29 -23.41 -8.21
C ALA A 56 -17.70 -22.18 -7.40
N PHE A 57 -18.52 -22.37 -6.37
CA PHE A 57 -18.94 -21.31 -5.44
C PHE A 57 -17.75 -20.66 -4.72
N HIS A 58 -16.84 -21.46 -4.16
CA HIS A 58 -15.67 -20.94 -3.46
C HIS A 58 -14.64 -20.32 -4.42
N LEU A 59 -14.52 -20.83 -5.65
CA LEU A 59 -13.65 -20.25 -6.68
C LEU A 59 -14.15 -18.88 -7.14
N GLU A 60 -15.47 -18.68 -7.25
CA GLU A 60 -16.02 -17.37 -7.58
C GLU A 60 -15.80 -16.37 -6.44
N ALA A 61 -16.01 -16.79 -5.18
CA ALA A 61 -15.68 -15.95 -4.02
C ALA A 61 -14.18 -15.59 -3.98
N TRP A 62 -13.30 -16.55 -4.26
CA TRP A 62 -11.86 -16.35 -4.36
C TRP A 62 -11.48 -15.35 -5.45
N ARG A 63 -12.12 -15.45 -6.62
CA ARG A 63 -11.95 -14.48 -7.72
C ARG A 63 -12.33 -13.07 -7.28
N GLY A 64 -13.43 -12.90 -6.55
CA GLY A 64 -13.84 -11.60 -5.99
C GLY A 64 -12.81 -11.02 -5.02
N ILE A 65 -12.34 -11.82 -4.06
CA ILE A 65 -11.31 -11.39 -3.08
C ILE A 65 -10.01 -11.01 -3.78
N THR A 66 -9.53 -11.84 -4.70
CA THR A 66 -8.26 -11.59 -5.40
C THR A 66 -8.31 -10.33 -6.25
N LEU A 67 -9.43 -10.07 -6.94
CA LEU A 67 -9.64 -8.83 -7.66
C LEU A 67 -9.60 -7.61 -6.72
N ALA A 68 -10.31 -7.67 -5.60
CA ALA A 68 -10.32 -6.60 -4.60
C ALA A 68 -8.91 -6.32 -4.05
N LEU A 69 -8.14 -7.36 -3.74
CA LEU A 69 -6.76 -7.22 -3.26
C LEU A 69 -5.84 -6.59 -4.32
N VAL A 70 -5.99 -6.96 -5.60
CA VAL A 70 -5.24 -6.35 -6.71
C VAL A 70 -5.58 -4.86 -6.85
N LEU A 71 -6.85 -4.50 -6.74
CA LEU A 71 -7.29 -3.10 -6.78
C LEU A 71 -6.74 -2.30 -5.59
N ILE A 72 -6.79 -2.84 -4.37
CA ILE A 72 -6.23 -2.18 -3.17
C ILE A 72 -4.71 -2.03 -3.31
N ALA A 73 -4.00 -3.07 -3.75
CA ALA A 73 -2.55 -3.03 -3.94
C ALA A 73 -2.16 -2.02 -5.02
N SER A 74 -2.86 -1.98 -6.15
CA SER A 74 -2.60 -1.00 -7.21
C SER A 74 -2.86 0.44 -6.75
N PHE A 75 -3.94 0.67 -6.00
CA PHE A 75 -4.23 1.98 -5.42
C PHE A 75 -3.16 2.40 -4.39
N GLY A 76 -2.73 1.47 -3.53
CA GLY A 76 -1.64 1.69 -2.58
C GLY A 76 -0.31 2.05 -3.25
N LEU A 77 0.03 1.38 -4.36
CA LEU A 77 1.24 1.69 -5.14
C LEU A 77 1.17 3.07 -5.80
N LEU A 78 0.01 3.46 -6.34
CA LEU A 78 -0.17 4.77 -6.98
C LEU A 78 -0.10 5.92 -5.96
N THR A 79 -0.77 5.76 -4.82
CA THR A 79 -0.79 6.76 -3.74
C THR A 79 0.56 6.83 -3.02
N GLY A 80 1.17 5.69 -2.71
CA GLY A 80 2.51 5.61 -2.13
C GLY A 80 3.57 6.26 -3.02
N ARG A 81 3.55 5.98 -4.33
CA ARG A 81 4.46 6.63 -5.29
C ARG A 81 4.29 8.14 -5.32
N ARG A 82 3.05 8.64 -5.29
CA ARG A 82 2.77 10.08 -5.24
C ARG A 82 3.31 10.72 -3.96
N GLN A 83 3.13 10.08 -2.81
CA GLN A 83 3.62 10.58 -1.52
C GLN A 83 5.15 10.63 -1.48
N THR A 84 5.84 9.59 -1.95
CA THR A 84 7.31 9.57 -2.00
C THR A 84 7.86 10.68 -2.91
N LEU A 85 7.24 10.90 -4.08
CA LEU A 85 7.62 11.99 -4.97
C LEU A 85 7.39 13.38 -4.35
N HIS A 86 6.29 13.55 -3.60
CA HIS A 86 6.00 14.81 -2.91
C HIS A 86 7.02 15.12 -1.82
N ILE A 87 7.41 14.13 -1.02
CA ILE A 87 8.42 14.28 0.05
C ILE A 87 9.79 14.59 -0.56
N LEU A 88 10.17 13.91 -1.65
CA LEU A 88 11.41 14.18 -2.38
C LEU A 88 11.43 15.59 -3.00
N ALA A 89 10.31 16.05 -3.55
CA ALA A 89 10.18 17.39 -4.12
C ALA A 89 10.32 18.48 -3.03
N ILE A 90 9.65 18.32 -1.88
CA ILE A 90 9.75 19.27 -0.76
C ILE A 90 11.18 19.32 -0.20
N ASN A 91 11.81 18.16 0.00
CA ASN A 91 13.20 18.12 0.46
C ASN A 91 14.20 18.65 -0.58
N GLY A 92 13.92 18.44 -1.86
CA GLY A 92 14.69 19.02 -2.97
C GLY A 92 14.62 20.55 -2.99
N TRP A 93 13.47 21.14 -2.67
CA TRP A 93 13.27 22.59 -2.56
C TRP A 93 13.82 23.20 -1.27
N ARG A 94 13.82 22.46 -0.15
CA ARG A 94 14.35 22.96 1.13
C ARG A 94 15.85 23.21 1.12
N LYS A 95 16.63 22.38 0.42
CA LYS A 95 18.10 22.52 0.35
C LYS A 95 18.59 23.84 -0.27
N PRO A 96 18.12 24.27 -1.47
CA PRO A 96 18.55 25.52 -2.07
C PRO A 96 18.05 26.75 -1.30
N VAL A 97 16.86 26.70 -0.72
CA VAL A 97 16.31 27.81 0.08
C VAL A 97 17.11 28.02 1.36
N ALA A 98 17.44 26.94 2.08
CA ALA A 98 18.28 27.04 3.28
C ALA A 98 19.68 27.59 2.97
N ALA A 99 20.28 27.17 1.85
CA ALA A 99 21.56 27.69 1.39
C ALA A 99 21.49 29.19 1.06
N ALA A 100 20.43 29.62 0.36
CA ALA A 100 20.23 31.03 -0.01
C ALA A 100 20.03 31.94 1.22
N VAL A 101 19.25 31.49 2.21
CA VAL A 101 19.04 32.24 3.46
C VAL A 101 20.35 32.38 4.23
N PHE A 102 21.16 31.31 4.31
CA PHE A 102 22.44 31.35 5.00
C PHE A 102 23.45 32.28 4.32
N THR A 103 23.50 32.30 2.97
CA THR A 103 24.35 33.25 2.24
C THR A 103 23.93 34.70 2.47
N TRP A 104 22.63 34.98 2.48
CA TRP A 104 22.12 36.34 2.69
C TRP A 104 22.41 36.85 4.11
N GLN A 105 22.24 36.00 5.13
CA GLN A 105 22.61 36.34 6.50
C GLN A 105 24.10 36.69 6.62
N ARG A 106 24.97 35.94 5.94
CA ARG A 106 26.41 36.17 5.98
C ARG A 106 26.82 37.50 5.33
N GLU A 107 26.20 37.85 4.21
CA GLU A 107 26.36 39.15 3.55
C GLU A 107 25.89 40.30 4.44
N LEU A 108 24.74 40.15 5.11
CA LEU A 108 24.20 41.14 6.04
C LEU A 108 25.11 41.38 7.23
N ILE A 109 25.60 40.30 7.87
CA ILE A 109 26.56 40.39 8.98
C ILE A 109 27.84 41.09 8.52
N ARG A 110 28.32 40.78 7.31
CA ARG A 110 29.52 41.41 6.75
C ARG A 110 29.31 42.89 6.47
N TRP A 111 28.14 43.27 5.95
CA TRP A 111 27.76 44.66 5.70
C TRP A 111 27.63 45.44 7.02
N LEU A 112 26.98 44.87 8.03
CA LEU A 112 26.86 45.44 9.37
C LEU A 112 28.24 45.66 10.01
N ALA A 113 29.12 44.67 9.95
CA ALA A 113 30.48 44.76 10.50
C ALA A 113 31.34 45.84 9.80
N LEU A 114 31.09 46.09 8.50
CA LEU A 114 31.76 47.16 7.76
C LEU A 114 31.29 48.55 8.23
N HIS A 115 29.99 48.68 8.51
CA HIS A 115 29.42 49.94 8.99
C HIS A 115 29.83 50.25 10.44
N GLU A 116 29.89 49.25 11.31
CA GLU A 116 30.33 49.42 12.70
C GLU A 116 31.81 49.82 12.82
N ASN A 117 32.67 49.35 11.92
CA ASN A 117 34.10 49.70 11.92
C ASN A 117 34.44 50.88 11.01
N SER A 118 33.43 51.64 10.54
CA SER A 118 33.69 52.82 9.73
C SER A 118 34.33 53.93 10.59
N PRO A 119 35.41 54.58 10.12
CA PRO A 119 36.10 55.60 10.90
C PRO A 119 35.16 56.77 11.17
N ASN A 120 34.92 57.04 12.46
CA ASN A 120 34.23 58.22 12.93
C ASN A 120 35.21 59.40 12.95
N TRP A 121 35.20 60.18 11.87
CA TRP A 121 35.93 61.45 11.82
C TRP A 121 35.15 62.50 12.62
N THR A 122 35.23 62.41 13.95
CA THR A 122 34.75 63.43 14.89
C THR A 122 35.89 63.87 15.79
#